data_AF-A0A956QR23-F1
#
_entry.id   AF-A0A956QR23-F1
#
_cell.length_a   1.000
_cell.length_b   1.000
_cell.length_c   1.000
_cell.angle_alpha   90.00
_cell.angle_beta   90.00
_cell.angle_gamma   90.00
#
_symmetry.space_group_name_H-M   'P 1'
#
loop_
_entity.id
_entity.type
_entity.pdbx_description
1 polymer ?
#
loop_
_entity_poly.entity_id
_entity_poly.type
_entity_poly.pdbx_seq_one_letter_code
_entity_poly.pdbx_strand_id
1 'polypeptide(L)'
;MMGDDLARRRFLPAMVAVLTAGSAFQAALADAISPNINTSDKVYSREKPRSSFYGTGVSGRMSEASALRFEGDQLTIEGKFEEAMKLLTKAVQLDPQDPTGHLFLARALTGKLKGQDFSSLDEKLLSRCYEEWTLIRRHDADHENQYEAKKNLRFIKRVAKAVEEEKLPPEERNKRKSFLAGKNPFSKIFH
;
A
#
# COMPACT_ATOMS: atom_id res chain seq x y z
N MET A 1 61.36 51.54 41.42
CA MET A 1 62.60 50.95 40.86
C MET A 1 62.27 49.51 40.51
N MET A 2 62.06 49.24 39.22
CA MET A 2 62.99 48.49 38.35
C MET A 2 62.93 46.97 38.66
N GLY A 3 62.55 46.10 37.74
CA GLY A 3 62.34 46.29 36.31
C GLY A 3 61.61 45.13 35.65
N ASP A 4 61.30 45.37 34.39
CA ASP A 4 60.97 44.37 33.39
C ASP A 4 62.12 43.38 33.25
N ASP A 5 61.83 42.09 33.06
CA ASP A 5 62.55 41.38 32.01
C ASP A 5 61.78 40.19 31.43
N LEU A 6 61.92 40.12 30.11
CA LEU A 6 61.26 39.21 29.19
C LEU A 6 61.84 37.79 29.23
N ALA A 7 61.05 36.91 28.61
CA ALA A 7 61.47 35.70 27.93
C ALA A 7 61.63 34.42 28.77
N ARG A 8 60.64 33.55 28.62
CA ARG A 8 60.86 32.16 28.17
C ARG A 8 59.59 31.60 27.52
N ARG A 9 59.58 31.64 26.19
CA ARG A 9 58.77 30.77 25.32
C ARG A 9 58.90 29.32 25.79
N ARG A 10 57.80 28.63 26.15
CA ARG A 10 57.70 27.17 26.00
C ARG A 10 56.23 26.72 25.81
N PHE A 11 55.96 26.29 24.57
CA PHE A 11 55.15 25.14 24.18
C PHE A 11 53.74 24.96 24.79
N LEU A 12 52.75 25.26 23.95
CA LEU A 12 51.41 24.69 23.99
C LEU A 12 51.48 23.14 23.98
N PRO A 13 50.88 22.41 24.93
CA PRO A 13 50.46 21.05 24.68
C PRO A 13 49.07 21.08 24.02
N ALA A 14 49.02 20.49 22.82
CA ALA A 14 47.82 20.30 22.03
C ALA A 14 46.73 19.57 22.84
N MET A 15 45.52 20.12 22.86
CA MET A 15 44.33 19.37 23.25
C MET A 15 44.13 18.22 22.25
N VAL A 16 44.45 17.00 22.66
CA VAL A 16 43.99 15.80 21.96
C VAL A 16 42.51 15.65 22.31
N ALA A 17 41.65 16.24 21.47
CA ALA A 17 40.24 15.89 21.45
C ALA A 17 40.14 14.45 20.94
N VAL A 18 39.90 13.52 21.86
CA VAL A 18 39.48 12.16 21.51
C VAL A 18 38.11 12.30 20.86
N LEU A 19 38.08 12.30 19.53
CA LEU A 19 36.88 12.04 18.74
C LEU A 19 36.46 10.60 19.03
N THR A 20 35.68 10.40 20.11
CA THR A 20 34.88 9.19 20.21
C THR A 20 33.95 9.20 19.02
N ALA A 21 34.20 8.30 18.08
CA ALA A 21 33.31 7.99 17.00
C ALA A 21 31.95 7.62 17.59
N GLY A 22 31.05 8.61 17.66
CA GLY A 22 29.64 8.42 17.94
C GLY A 22 28.95 7.85 16.71
N SER A 23 29.39 6.69 16.25
CA SER A 23 28.67 5.88 15.28
C SER A 23 27.58 5.12 16.01
N ALA A 24 26.50 5.81 16.39
CA ALA A 24 25.27 5.19 16.82
C ALA A 24 24.18 6.26 16.95
N PHE A 25 23.46 6.52 15.85
CA PHE A 25 22.00 6.73 15.81
C PHE A 25 21.60 7.07 14.36
N GLN A 26 22.06 6.29 13.39
CA GLN A 26 21.16 5.98 12.30
C GLN A 26 20.21 4.94 12.89
N ALA A 27 19.14 5.42 13.53
CA ALA A 27 17.94 4.62 13.60
C ALA A 27 17.71 4.15 12.16
N ALA A 28 17.78 2.84 11.94
CA ALA A 28 17.35 2.24 10.70
C ALA A 28 15.91 2.70 10.51
N LEU A 29 15.74 3.79 9.75
CA LEU A 29 14.46 4.15 9.16
C LEU A 29 14.15 2.96 8.27
N ALA A 30 13.44 1.98 8.84
CA ALA A 30 12.76 0.95 8.09
C ALA A 30 12.13 1.64 6.88
N ASP A 31 12.61 1.30 5.68
CA ASP A 31 12.29 1.91 4.38
C ASP A 31 11.18 2.94 4.46
N ALA A 32 11.54 4.14 4.93
CA ALA A 32 10.60 5.23 5.08
C ALA A 32 10.38 5.80 3.68
N ILE A 33 9.50 5.10 2.95
CA ILE A 33 8.70 5.50 1.80
C ILE A 33 9.38 6.42 0.79
N SER A 34 9.38 5.94 -0.45
CA SER A 34 9.33 6.82 -1.62
C SER A 34 8.15 7.78 -1.53
N PRO A 35 8.34 9.12 -1.54
CA PRO A 35 7.40 10.18 -1.13
C PRO A 35 6.02 10.24 -1.82
N ASN A 36 5.63 9.24 -2.61
CA ASN A 36 4.46 9.19 -3.48
C ASN A 36 3.24 8.40 -2.95
N ILE A 37 3.29 7.74 -1.79
CA ILE A 37 2.08 7.23 -1.12
C ILE A 37 1.56 8.32 -0.17
N ASN A 38 0.95 9.38 -0.74
CA ASN A 38 0.25 10.37 0.07
C ASN A 38 -1.22 9.96 0.24
N THR A 39 -1.48 9.11 1.22
CA THR A 39 -2.82 8.66 1.62
C THR A 39 -3.28 9.28 2.94
N SER A 40 -2.55 10.29 3.45
CA SER A 40 -2.76 10.87 4.78
C SER A 40 -4.17 11.41 5.01
N ASP A 41 -4.84 11.88 3.96
CA ASP A 41 -6.22 12.39 4.02
C ASP A 41 -7.30 11.28 3.92
N LYS A 42 -6.93 10.05 3.55
CA LYS A 42 -7.88 8.97 3.33
C LYS A 42 -8.20 8.27 4.65
N VAL A 43 -9.48 8.29 5.02
CA VAL A 43 -9.99 7.57 6.21
C VAL A 43 -10.32 6.14 5.82
N TYR A 44 -9.49 5.20 6.27
CA TYR A 44 -9.70 3.77 6.15
C TYR A 44 -10.62 3.26 7.26
N SER A 45 -10.34 3.61 8.51
CA SER A 45 -11.09 3.17 9.69
C SER A 45 -11.39 4.31 10.64
N ARG A 46 -12.50 4.21 11.38
CA ARG A 46 -12.82 5.12 12.48
C ARG A 46 -12.57 4.50 13.86
N GLU A 47 -12.06 3.28 13.90
CA GLU A 47 -11.73 2.62 15.16
C GLU A 47 -10.52 3.26 15.82
N LYS A 48 -10.64 3.52 17.13
CA LYS A 48 -9.54 4.10 17.90
C LYS A 48 -8.42 3.05 18.12
N PRO A 49 -7.17 3.51 18.27
CA PRO A 49 -6.07 2.64 18.68
C PRO A 49 -6.35 2.01 20.05
N ARG A 50 -5.95 0.76 20.26
CA ARG A 50 -6.02 0.04 21.53
C ARG A 50 -4.85 0.43 22.43
N SER A 51 -4.83 1.70 22.84
CA SER A 51 -3.70 2.28 23.57
C SER A 51 -3.42 1.65 24.94
N SER A 52 -4.42 1.02 25.56
CA SER A 52 -4.23 0.28 26.82
C SER A 52 -3.35 -0.96 26.67
N PHE A 53 -3.31 -1.56 25.47
CA PHE A 53 -2.54 -2.78 25.20
C PHE A 53 -1.24 -2.48 24.46
N TYR A 54 -1.29 -1.64 23.42
CA TYR A 54 -0.12 -1.32 22.60
C TYR A 54 0.65 -0.07 23.05
N GLY A 55 0.12 0.68 24.02
CA GLY A 55 0.68 1.95 24.45
C GLY A 55 0.17 3.15 23.64
N THR A 56 0.62 4.34 24.01
CA THR A 56 0.20 5.62 23.42
C THR A 56 1.18 6.13 22.36
N GLY A 57 0.75 7.10 21.56
CA GLY A 57 1.63 7.77 20.59
C GLY A 57 1.89 6.96 19.32
N VAL A 58 2.93 7.34 18.58
CA VAL A 58 3.26 6.74 17.27
C VAL A 58 3.67 5.27 17.43
N SER A 59 4.56 4.98 18.37
CA SER A 59 5.08 3.62 18.59
C SER A 59 3.95 2.62 18.87
N GLY A 60 3.02 2.94 19.77
CA GLY A 60 1.89 2.05 20.05
C GLY A 60 0.97 1.83 18.86
N ARG A 61 0.72 2.87 18.05
CA ARG A 61 -0.05 2.73 16.80
C ARG A 61 0.65 1.82 15.79
N MET A 62 1.97 1.96 15.61
CA MET A 62 2.73 1.13 14.67
C MET A 62 2.83 -0.33 15.14
N SER A 63 2.95 -0.56 16.45
CA SER A 63 2.89 -1.90 17.03
C SER A 63 1.52 -2.54 16.82
N GLU A 64 0.43 -1.80 17.06
CA GLU A 64 -0.94 -2.27 16.77
C GLU A 64 -1.13 -2.55 15.28
N ALA A 65 -0.72 -1.62 14.41
CA ALA A 65 -0.81 -1.80 12.96
C ALA A 65 -0.08 -3.08 12.51
N SER A 66 1.11 -3.34 13.04
CA SER A 66 1.87 -4.54 12.74
C SER A 66 1.15 -5.81 13.16
N ALA A 67 0.62 -5.86 14.38
CA ALA A 67 -0.16 -7.01 14.85
C ALA A 67 -1.40 -7.26 13.97
N LEU A 68 -2.13 -6.21 13.64
CA LEU A 68 -3.31 -6.28 12.77
C LEU A 68 -2.97 -6.75 11.35
N ARG A 69 -1.81 -6.37 10.81
CA ARG A 69 -1.33 -6.84 9.49
C ARG A 69 -1.10 -8.34 9.50
N PHE A 70 -0.40 -8.86 10.50
CA PHE A 70 -0.13 -10.29 10.60
C PHE A 70 -1.42 -11.10 10.73
N GLU A 71 -2.31 -10.71 11.65
CA GLU A 71 -3.59 -11.40 11.84
C GLU A 71 -4.47 -11.31 10.58
N GLY A 72 -4.55 -10.14 9.95
CA GLY A 72 -5.30 -9.94 8.72
C GLY A 72 -4.76 -10.76 7.53
N ASP A 73 -3.45 -10.93 7.42
CA ASP A 73 -2.84 -11.78 6.40
C ASP A 73 -3.19 -13.26 6.62
N GLN A 74 -3.13 -13.74 7.87
CA GLN A 74 -3.55 -15.11 8.20
C GLN A 74 -5.02 -15.35 7.83
N LEU A 75 -5.93 -14.43 8.20
CA LEU A 75 -7.34 -14.52 7.81
C LEU A 75 -7.53 -14.48 6.29
N THR A 76 -6.67 -13.75 5.57
CA THR A 76 -6.70 -13.73 4.10
C THR A 76 -6.31 -15.08 3.51
N ILE A 77 -5.27 -15.72 4.05
CA ILE A 77 -4.83 -17.07 3.67
C ILE A 77 -5.95 -18.10 3.95
N GLU A 78 -6.67 -17.95 5.06
CA GLU A 78 -7.82 -18.77 5.43
C GLU A 78 -9.08 -18.51 4.59
N GLY A 79 -9.08 -17.50 3.72
CA GLY A 79 -10.23 -17.11 2.90
C GLY A 79 -11.31 -16.31 3.64
N LYS A 80 -11.05 -15.90 4.89
CA LYS A 80 -11.95 -15.08 5.71
C LYS A 80 -11.82 -13.60 5.38
N PHE A 81 -12.12 -13.26 4.12
CA PHE A 81 -11.79 -11.94 3.57
C PHE A 81 -12.47 -10.77 4.26
N GLU A 82 -13.70 -10.93 4.75
CA GLU A 82 -14.42 -9.84 5.44
C GLU A 82 -13.77 -9.47 6.78
N GLU A 83 -13.34 -10.47 7.55
CA GLU A 83 -12.65 -10.28 8.82
C GLU A 83 -11.25 -9.69 8.59
N ALA A 84 -10.52 -10.26 7.62
CA ALA A 84 -9.23 -9.74 7.18
C ALA A 84 -9.33 -8.26 6.79
N MET A 85 -10.31 -7.91 5.96
CA MET A 85 -10.52 -6.53 5.51
C MET A 85 -10.76 -5.57 6.68
N LYS A 86 -11.48 -5.98 7.74
CA LYS A 86 -11.67 -5.11 8.93
C LYS A 86 -10.35 -4.82 9.62
N LEU A 87 -9.55 -5.85 9.91
CA LEU A 87 -8.26 -5.68 10.58
C LEU A 87 -7.28 -4.87 9.73
N LEU A 88 -7.17 -5.20 8.45
CA LEU A 88 -6.22 -4.57 7.52
C LEU A 88 -6.60 -3.12 7.21
N THR A 89 -7.90 -2.81 7.16
CA THR A 89 -8.38 -1.42 7.05
C THR A 89 -7.96 -0.61 8.27
N LYS A 90 -8.04 -1.19 9.48
CA LYS A 90 -7.56 -0.51 10.69
C LYS A 90 -6.03 -0.39 10.68
N ALA A 91 -5.30 -1.42 10.24
CA ALA A 91 -3.85 -1.37 10.15
C ALA A 91 -3.38 -0.21 9.26
N VAL A 92 -3.94 -0.09 8.05
CA VAL A 92 -3.65 1.03 7.14
C VAL A 92 -4.09 2.37 7.72
N GLN A 93 -5.15 2.44 8.52
CA GLN A 93 -5.51 3.69 9.20
C GLN A 93 -4.46 4.14 10.23
N LEU A 94 -3.88 3.19 10.95
CA LEU A 94 -2.91 3.45 12.02
C LEU A 94 -1.51 3.74 11.48
N ASP A 95 -1.17 3.11 10.36
CA ASP A 95 0.07 3.29 9.63
C ASP A 95 -0.21 3.32 8.11
N PRO A 96 -0.68 4.47 7.57
CA PRO A 96 -1.02 4.63 6.15
C PRO A 96 0.21 4.65 5.24
N GLN A 97 1.37 4.60 5.84
CA GLN A 97 2.66 4.81 5.22
C GLN A 97 3.36 3.46 4.95
N ASP A 98 3.00 2.41 5.68
CA ASP A 98 3.50 1.07 5.42
C ASP A 98 2.87 0.43 4.17
N PRO A 99 3.64 0.15 3.11
CA PRO A 99 3.14 -0.51 1.90
C PRO A 99 2.62 -1.93 2.16
N THR A 100 3.11 -2.61 3.20
CA THR A 100 2.71 -3.98 3.53
C THR A 100 1.24 -4.03 3.97
N GLY A 101 0.78 -3.06 4.76
CA GLY A 101 -0.64 -2.96 5.13
C GLY A 101 -1.55 -2.80 3.92
N HIS A 102 -1.16 -1.92 2.99
CA HIS A 102 -1.87 -1.73 1.71
C HIS A 102 -1.87 -2.99 0.84
N LEU A 103 -0.74 -3.71 0.78
CA LEU A 103 -0.62 -4.95 0.02
C LEU A 103 -1.57 -6.03 0.54
N PHE A 104 -1.54 -6.28 1.85
CA PHE A 104 -2.42 -7.28 2.46
C PHE A 104 -3.89 -6.90 2.31
N LEU A 105 -4.23 -5.61 2.47
CA LEU A 105 -5.58 -5.14 2.19
C LEU A 105 -5.98 -5.39 0.73
N ALA A 106 -5.10 -5.10 -0.23
CA ALA A 106 -5.34 -5.35 -1.65
C ALA A 106 -5.60 -6.84 -1.95
N ARG A 107 -4.81 -7.74 -1.32
CA ARG A 107 -4.99 -9.19 -1.41
C ARG A 107 -6.34 -9.63 -0.84
N ALA A 108 -6.71 -9.18 0.36
CA ALA A 108 -7.98 -9.51 0.99
C ALA A 108 -9.18 -9.03 0.14
N LEU A 109 -9.14 -7.77 -0.34
CA LEU A 109 -10.17 -7.21 -1.20
C LEU A 109 -10.30 -8.01 -2.51
N THR A 110 -9.18 -8.41 -3.11
CA THR A 110 -9.16 -9.19 -4.35
C THR A 110 -9.67 -10.61 -4.14
N GLY A 111 -9.34 -11.23 -3.00
CA GLY A 111 -9.87 -12.53 -2.60
C GLY A 111 -11.40 -12.50 -2.51
N LYS A 112 -11.94 -11.49 -1.81
CA LYS A 112 -13.39 -11.24 -1.76
C LYS A 112 -13.99 -11.03 -3.15
N LEU A 113 -13.36 -10.18 -3.96
CA LEU A 113 -13.82 -9.84 -5.31
C LEU A 113 -13.90 -11.08 -6.22
N LYS A 114 -12.94 -12.00 -6.12
CA LYS A 114 -12.91 -13.25 -6.91
C LYS A 114 -14.01 -14.24 -6.52
N GLY A 115 -14.52 -14.15 -5.28
CA GLY A 115 -15.62 -14.98 -4.80
C GLY A 115 -17.01 -14.45 -5.13
N GLN A 116 -17.12 -13.26 -5.75
CA GLN A 116 -18.41 -12.66 -6.10
C GLN A 116 -18.80 -12.93 -7.56
N ASP A 117 -20.10 -13.10 -7.79
CA ASP A 117 -20.67 -13.06 -9.14
C ASP A 117 -20.60 -11.64 -9.71
N PHE A 118 -20.26 -11.52 -11.00
CA PHE A 118 -20.12 -10.22 -11.66
C PHE A 118 -21.41 -9.39 -11.68
N SER A 119 -22.57 -10.05 -11.70
CA SER A 119 -23.89 -9.40 -11.70
C SER A 119 -24.25 -8.75 -10.36
N SER A 120 -23.63 -9.19 -9.25
CA SER A 120 -23.84 -8.68 -7.90
C SER A 120 -22.60 -7.98 -7.34
N LEU A 121 -21.68 -7.59 -8.22
CA LEU A 121 -20.38 -7.08 -7.80
C LEU A 121 -20.50 -5.70 -7.15
N ASP A 122 -19.89 -5.55 -5.98
CA ASP A 122 -19.83 -4.25 -5.31
C ASP A 122 -18.82 -3.34 -6.03
N GLU A 123 -19.32 -2.32 -6.73
CA GLU A 123 -18.49 -1.33 -7.43
C GLU A 123 -17.51 -0.61 -6.49
N LYS A 124 -17.88 -0.42 -5.21
CA LYS A 124 -16.99 0.19 -4.22
C LYS A 124 -15.84 -0.75 -3.89
N LEU A 125 -16.11 -2.05 -3.77
CA LEU A 125 -15.07 -3.07 -3.58
C LEU A 125 -14.11 -3.09 -4.77
N LEU A 126 -14.63 -3.02 -5.99
CA LEU A 126 -13.83 -2.97 -7.21
C LEU A 126 -12.94 -1.71 -7.28
N SER A 127 -13.51 -0.53 -6.99
CA SER A 127 -12.75 0.73 -6.94
C SER A 127 -11.65 0.67 -5.90
N ARG A 128 -11.98 0.17 -4.69
CA ARG A 128 -11.00 0.06 -3.61
C ARG A 128 -9.88 -0.92 -3.95
N CYS A 129 -10.19 -2.08 -4.54
CA CYS A 129 -9.19 -2.99 -5.11
C CYS A 129 -8.24 -2.27 -6.08
N TYR A 130 -8.80 -1.50 -7.01
CA TYR A 130 -8.03 -0.79 -8.01
C TYR A 130 -7.07 0.24 -7.38
N GLU A 131 -7.57 1.00 -6.40
CA GLU A 131 -6.78 2.00 -5.67
C GLU A 131 -5.60 1.36 -4.93
N GLU A 132 -5.86 0.33 -4.11
CA GLU A 132 -4.80 -0.31 -3.32
C GLU A 132 -3.71 -0.91 -4.22
N TRP A 133 -4.07 -1.64 -5.28
CA TRP A 133 -3.07 -2.16 -6.23
C TRP A 133 -2.36 -1.05 -7.01
N THR A 134 -2.98 0.11 -7.20
CA THR A 134 -2.32 1.25 -7.84
C THR A 134 -1.24 1.84 -6.93
N LEU A 135 -1.47 1.88 -5.61
CA LEU A 135 -0.45 2.28 -4.64
C LEU A 135 0.74 1.31 -4.69
N ILE A 136 0.49 0.00 -4.59
CA ILE A 136 1.55 -1.02 -4.64
C ILE A 136 2.33 -1.00 -5.96
N ARG A 137 1.66 -0.81 -7.10
CA ARG A 137 2.35 -0.69 -8.40
C ARG A 137 3.29 0.51 -8.47
N ARG A 138 2.97 1.61 -7.76
CA ARG A 138 3.74 2.86 -7.76
C ARG A 138 4.85 2.85 -6.70
N HIS A 139 4.77 1.94 -5.73
CA HIS A 139 5.80 1.74 -4.72
C HIS A 139 7.04 1.13 -5.35
N ASP A 140 8.19 1.78 -5.23
CA ASP A 140 9.45 1.48 -5.93
C ASP A 140 10.32 0.40 -5.27
N ALA A 141 10.16 0.16 -3.96
CA ALA A 141 11.10 -0.69 -3.22
C ALA A 141 10.93 -2.21 -3.41
N ASP A 142 9.85 -2.69 -4.05
CA ASP A 142 9.60 -4.13 -4.21
C ASP A 142 9.05 -4.52 -5.59
N HIS A 143 9.90 -5.18 -6.39
CA HIS A 143 9.56 -5.64 -7.73
C HIS A 143 8.54 -6.79 -7.78
N GLU A 144 8.55 -7.69 -6.80
CA GLU A 144 7.61 -8.82 -6.76
C GLU A 144 6.19 -8.32 -6.51
N ASN A 145 6.05 -7.42 -5.53
CA ASN A 145 4.79 -6.78 -5.20
C ASN A 145 4.26 -5.91 -6.37
N GLN A 146 5.14 -5.18 -7.07
CA GLN A 146 4.73 -4.46 -8.29
C GLN A 146 4.26 -5.41 -9.41
N TYR A 147 4.92 -6.55 -9.57
CA TYR A 147 4.54 -7.53 -10.57
C TYR A 147 3.16 -8.14 -10.26
N GLU A 148 2.91 -8.50 -9.00
CA GLU A 148 1.61 -8.92 -8.52
C GLU A 148 0.54 -7.84 -8.76
N ALA A 149 0.85 -6.59 -8.42
CA ALA A 149 -0.05 -5.46 -8.65
C ALA A 149 -0.42 -5.28 -10.13
N LYS A 150 0.55 -5.40 -11.04
CA LYS A 150 0.29 -5.34 -12.50
C LYS A 150 -0.67 -6.44 -12.94
N LYS A 151 -0.51 -7.66 -12.44
CA LYS A 151 -1.42 -8.79 -12.76
C LYS A 151 -2.83 -8.53 -12.24
N ASN A 152 -2.96 -8.10 -10.99
CA ASN A 152 -4.26 -7.84 -10.38
C ASN A 152 -4.96 -6.63 -11.01
N LEU A 153 -4.24 -5.56 -11.37
CA LEU A 153 -4.83 -4.43 -12.11
C LEU A 153 -5.36 -4.83 -13.49
N ARG A 154 -4.68 -5.74 -14.20
CA ARG A 154 -5.20 -6.30 -15.47
C ARG A 154 -6.46 -7.13 -15.25
N PHE A 155 -6.51 -7.91 -14.17
CA PHE A 155 -7.70 -8.65 -13.78
C PHE A 155 -8.86 -7.69 -13.47
N ILE A 156 -8.65 -6.71 -12.60
CA ILE A 156 -9.66 -5.71 -12.21
C ILE A 156 -10.20 -4.96 -13.42
N LYS A 157 -9.34 -4.54 -14.37
CA LYS A 157 -9.79 -3.90 -15.62
C LYS A 157 -10.70 -4.79 -16.46
N ARG A 158 -10.42 -6.10 -16.51
CA ARG A 158 -11.29 -7.06 -17.22
C ARG A 158 -12.63 -7.22 -16.52
N VAL A 159 -12.62 -7.31 -15.19
CA VAL A 159 -13.85 -7.39 -14.38
C VAL A 159 -14.69 -6.13 -14.56
N ALA A 160 -14.09 -4.94 -14.47
CA ALA A 160 -14.77 -3.66 -14.68
C ALA A 160 -15.46 -3.60 -16.05
N LYS A 161 -14.74 -3.98 -17.11
CA LYS A 161 -15.29 -4.06 -18.47
C LYS A 161 -16.46 -5.05 -18.56
N ALA A 162 -16.35 -6.21 -17.93
CA ALA A 162 -17.43 -7.20 -17.95
C ALA A 162 -18.69 -6.70 -17.22
N VAL A 163 -18.52 -6.00 -16.10
CA VAL A 163 -19.62 -5.36 -15.35
C VAL A 163 -20.29 -4.27 -16.19
N GLU A 164 -19.52 -3.44 -16.87
CA GLU A 164 -20.05 -2.43 -17.80
C GLU A 164 -20.81 -3.07 -18.97
N GLU A 165 -20.28 -4.16 -19.54
CA GLU A 165 -20.94 -4.89 -20.64
C GLU A 165 -22.25 -5.55 -20.20
N GLU A 166 -22.36 -5.99 -18.95
CA GLU A 166 -23.59 -6.57 -18.41
C GLU A 166 -24.69 -5.53 -18.16
N LYS A 167 -24.31 -4.27 -17.93
CA LYS A 167 -25.25 -3.15 -17.81
C LYS A 167 -25.86 -2.71 -19.15
N LEU A 168 -25.30 -3.15 -20.28
CA LEU A 168 -25.81 -2.79 -21.60
C LEU A 168 -27.12 -3.52 -21.90
N PRO A 169 -28.05 -2.90 -22.67
CA PRO A 169 -29.23 -3.59 -23.18
C PRO A 169 -28.85 -4.87 -23.94
N PRO A 170 -29.67 -5.94 -23.88
CA PRO A 170 -29.36 -7.22 -24.54
C PRO A 170 -29.02 -7.09 -26.03
N GLU A 171 -29.68 -6.16 -26.73
CA GLU A 171 -29.45 -5.89 -28.16
C GLU A 171 -28.04 -5.36 -28.42
N GLU A 172 -27.59 -4.36 -27.67
CA GLU A 172 -26.25 -3.79 -27.80
C GLU A 172 -25.17 -4.79 -27.38
N ARG A 173 -25.41 -5.53 -26.31
CA ARG A 173 -24.52 -6.60 -25.85
C ARG A 173 -24.35 -7.68 -26.92
N ASN A 174 -25.44 -8.10 -27.56
CA ASN A 174 -25.42 -9.10 -28.63
C ASN A 174 -24.72 -8.58 -29.88
N LYS A 175 -24.93 -7.30 -30.24
CA LYS A 175 -24.23 -6.64 -31.36
C LYS A 175 -22.72 -6.54 -31.14
N ARG A 176 -22.27 -6.23 -29.92
CA ARG A 176 -20.85 -6.25 -29.56
C ARG A 176 -20.26 -7.66 -29.62
N LYS A 177 -20.97 -8.67 -29.11
CA LYS A 177 -20.56 -10.08 -29.20
C LYS A 177 -20.46 -10.56 -30.66
N SER A 178 -21.40 -10.20 -31.53
CA SER A 178 -21.35 -10.56 -32.95
C SER A 178 -20.20 -9.87 -33.69
N PHE A 179 -19.94 -8.60 -33.39
CA PHE A 179 -18.83 -7.84 -33.96
C PHE A 179 -17.47 -8.43 -33.56
N LEU A 180 -17.29 -8.77 -32.27
CA LEU A 180 -16.07 -9.40 -31.76
C LEU A 180 -15.87 -10.83 -32.28
N ALA A 181 -16.95 -11.56 -32.57
CA ALA A 181 -16.91 -12.91 -33.14
C ALA A 181 -16.62 -12.94 -34.66
N GLY A 182 -16.18 -11.82 -35.26
CA GLY A 182 -15.84 -11.75 -36.69
C GLY A 182 -17.03 -11.84 -37.63
N LYS A 183 -18.26 -11.85 -37.12
CA LYS A 183 -19.48 -11.75 -37.94
C LYS A 183 -19.70 -10.28 -38.29
N ASN A 184 -18.90 -9.79 -39.22
CA ASN A 184 -19.06 -8.45 -39.76
C ASN A 184 -20.42 -8.40 -40.50
N PRO A 185 -21.40 -7.57 -40.08
CA PRO A 185 -22.73 -7.54 -40.69
C PRO A 185 -22.72 -7.12 -42.17
N PHE A 186 -21.57 -6.63 -42.67
CA PHE A 186 -21.35 -6.28 -44.06
C PHE A 186 -20.78 -7.41 -44.93
N SER A 187 -20.54 -8.61 -44.39
CA SER A 187 -19.97 -9.74 -45.16
C SER A 187 -20.95 -10.43 -46.12
N LYS A 188 -22.18 -9.90 -46.29
CA LYS A 188 -23.23 -10.49 -47.15
C LYS A 188 -23.57 -9.65 -48.40
N ILE A 189 -22.76 -8.65 -48.79
CA ILE A 189 -23.11 -7.73 -49.89
C ILE A 189 -22.42 -8.08 -51.23
N PHE A 190 -21.69 -9.19 -51.34
CA PHE A 190 -21.12 -9.60 -52.64
C PHE A 190 -21.57 -11.00 -53.03
N HIS A 191 -22.70 -11.07 -53.76
CA HIS A 191 -23.03 -12.12 -54.72
C HIS A 191 -23.54 -11.45 -55.99
#